data_AF-A0A0M8P212-F1
#
_entry.id   AF-A0A0M8P212-F1
#
_cell.length_a   1.000
_cell.length_b   1.000
_cell.length_c   1.000
_cell.angle_alpha   90.00
_cell.angle_beta   90.00
_cell.angle_gamma   90.00
#
_symmetry.space_group_name_H-M   'P 1'
#
loop_
_entity.id
_entity.type
_entity.pdbx_description
1 polymer ?
#
loop_
_entity_poly.entity_id
_entity_poly.type
_entity_poly.pdbx_seq_one_letter_code
_entity_poly.pdbx_strand_id
1 'polypeptide(L)'
;MFNADGAKGIVIMGIGPGSLSTAATQAAEDLHGKGVVTVASLRPFFGAVVPSPEPGNIISSGFLHDEQSRIQLQLALASGFEFTKIRRIFEGEIRKAVFN
;
A
#
# COMPACT_ATOMS: atom_id res chain seq x y z
N MET A 1 6.18 19.97 5.54
CA MET A 1 5.15 20.42 4.58
C MET A 1 5.43 19.68 3.28
N PHE A 2 4.61 18.68 2.92
CA PHE A 2 4.87 17.82 1.75
C PHE A 2 4.02 18.30 0.58
N ASN A 3 4.66 18.95 -0.40
CA ASN A 3 4.06 19.29 -1.68
C ASN A 3 4.00 18.04 -2.57
N ALA A 4 3.01 18.00 -3.46
CA ALA A 4 2.66 16.86 -4.31
C ALA A 4 3.78 16.37 -5.26
N ASP A 5 4.90 17.09 -5.40
CA ASP A 5 6.00 16.77 -6.32
C ASP A 5 7.21 16.05 -5.66
N GLY A 6 7.16 15.73 -4.36
CA GLY A 6 8.29 15.13 -3.63
C GLY A 6 7.94 13.95 -2.72
N ALA A 7 6.73 13.41 -2.83
CA ALA A 7 6.30 12.27 -2.03
C ALA A 7 7.01 10.98 -2.46
N LYS A 8 7.70 10.30 -1.53
CA LYS A 8 8.31 8.99 -1.78
C LYS A 8 7.33 7.82 -1.61
N GLY A 9 6.16 8.10 -1.04
CA GLY A 9 5.07 7.14 -0.95
C GLY A 9 3.74 7.78 -0.56
N ILE A 10 2.65 7.09 -0.90
CA ILE A 10 1.28 7.50 -0.67
C ILE A 10 0.46 6.31 -0.15
N VAL A 11 -0.46 6.58 0.77
CA VAL A 11 -1.49 5.63 1.20
C VAL A 11 -2.83 6.10 0.62
N ILE A 12 -3.48 5.26 -0.16
CA ILE A 12 -4.80 5.51 -0.74
C ILE A 12 -5.81 4.68 0.01
N MET A 13 -6.79 5.35 0.60
CA MET A 13 -7.86 4.69 1.32
C MET A 13 -8.93 4.21 0.34
N GLY A 14 -8.94 2.91 0.07
CA GLY A 14 -9.87 2.27 -0.85
C GLY A 14 -11.28 2.14 -0.28
N ILE A 15 -12.21 1.72 -1.14
CA ILE A 15 -13.60 1.46 -0.79
C ILE A 15 -13.70 0.02 -0.26
N GLY A 16 -14.42 -0.18 0.86
CA GLY A 16 -14.63 -1.50 1.45
C GLY A 16 -13.32 -2.19 1.83
N PRO A 17 -12.99 -3.36 1.27
CA PRO A 17 -11.76 -4.10 1.55
C PRO A 17 -10.50 -3.51 0.89
N GLY A 18 -10.50 -2.19 0.61
CA GLY A 18 -9.35 -1.49 0.03
C GLY A 18 -9.34 -1.41 -1.51
N SER A 19 -10.48 -1.62 -2.18
CA SER A 19 -10.56 -1.51 -3.64
C SER A 19 -10.36 -0.07 -4.11
N LEU A 20 -9.52 0.11 -5.14
CA LEU A 20 -9.28 1.40 -5.78
C LEU A 20 -10.17 1.56 -7.02
N SER A 21 -10.54 2.80 -7.35
CA SER A 21 -11.19 3.11 -8.63
C SER A 21 -10.19 2.96 -9.79
N THR A 22 -10.68 2.75 -11.02
CA THR A 22 -9.81 2.64 -12.20
C THR A 22 -8.85 3.81 -12.35
N ALA A 23 -9.33 5.03 -12.10
CA ALA A 23 -8.50 6.23 -12.15
C ALA A 23 -7.42 6.25 -11.06
N ALA A 24 -7.75 5.81 -9.83
CA ALA A 24 -6.77 5.72 -8.75
C ALA A 24 -5.73 4.63 -9.00
N THR A 25 -6.12 3.50 -9.58
CA THR A 25 -5.20 2.44 -10.00
C THR A 25 -4.25 2.95 -11.08
N GLN A 26 -4.74 3.61 -12.13
CA GLN A 26 -3.89 4.18 -13.18
C GLN A 26 -2.90 5.21 -12.63
N ALA A 27 -3.37 6.12 -11.77
CA ALA A 27 -2.50 7.09 -11.11
C ALA A 27 -1.42 6.42 -10.24
N ALA A 28 -1.76 5.33 -9.55
CA ALA A 28 -0.82 4.56 -8.74
C ALA A 28 0.26 3.85 -9.60
N GLU A 29 -0.12 3.33 -10.78
CA GLU A 29 0.81 2.76 -11.75
C GLU A 29 1.78 3.83 -12.30
N ASP A 30 1.27 5.01 -12.67
CA ASP A 30 2.09 6.14 -13.12
C ASP A 30 3.07 6.61 -12.04
N LEU A 31 2.63 6.60 -10.77
CA LEU A 31 3.45 6.93 -9.61
C LEU A 31 4.53 5.88 -9.35
N HIS A 32 4.23 4.59 -9.54
CA HIS A 32 5.21 3.53 -9.44
C HIS A 32 6.35 3.73 -10.44
N GLY A 33 6.04 4.10 -11.69
CA GLY A 33 7.05 4.44 -12.71
C GLY A 33 7.95 5.63 -12.34
N LYS A 34 7.51 6.47 -11.39
CA LYS A 34 8.28 7.59 -10.83
C LYS A 34 8.99 7.25 -9.51
N GLY A 35 8.95 5.99 -9.08
CA GLY A 35 9.56 5.52 -7.83
C GLY A 35 8.75 5.85 -6.58
N VAL A 36 7.47 6.21 -6.71
CA VAL A 36 6.59 6.49 -5.57
C VAL A 36 5.85 5.22 -5.17
N VAL A 37 5.97 4.84 -3.90
CA VAL A 37 5.32 3.64 -3.37
C VAL A 37 3.87 3.91 -3.01
N THR A 38 2.94 3.13 -3.58
CA THR A 38 1.51 3.23 -3.27
C THR A 38 1.05 2.06 -2.41
N VAL A 39 0.34 2.36 -1.30
CA VAL A 39 -0.32 1.38 -0.44
C VAL A 39 -1.84 1.61 -0.49
N ALA A 40 -2.61 0.57 -0.81
CA ALA A 40 -4.07 0.58 -0.72
C ALA A 40 -4.50 0.08 0.66
N SER A 41 -5.22 0.92 1.42
CA SER A 41 -5.73 0.58 2.76
C SER A 41 -7.25 0.46 2.80
N LEU A 42 -7.76 -0.26 3.79
CA LEU A 42 -9.19 -0.35 4.04
C LEU A 42 -9.71 0.88 4.81
N ARG A 43 -10.97 1.27 4.54
CA ARG A 43 -11.68 2.32 5.29
C ARG A 43 -12.37 1.83 6.58
N PRO A 44 -12.98 0.62 6.63
CA PRO A 44 -13.64 0.14 7.83
C PRO A 44 -12.70 -0.02 9.04
N PHE A 45 -13.28 -0.01 10.24
CA PHE A 45 -12.55 -0.24 11.50
C PHE A 45 -12.10 -1.71 11.68
N PHE A 46 -12.72 -2.65 10.96
CA PHE A 46 -12.31 -4.06 10.96
C PHE A 46 -12.28 -4.61 9.53
N GLY A 47 -11.33 -5.48 9.25
CA GLY A 47 -11.18 -6.16 7.96
C GLY A 47 -9.72 -6.29 7.55
N ALA A 48 -9.51 -6.70 6.30
CA ALA A 48 -8.18 -6.77 5.70
C ALA A 48 -8.26 -6.41 4.22
N VAL A 49 -7.17 -5.86 3.70
CA VAL A 49 -6.94 -5.73 2.26
C VAL A 49 -6.14 -6.95 1.82
N VAL A 50 -6.82 -7.86 1.12
CA VAL A 50 -6.19 -9.07 0.60
C VAL A 50 -5.52 -8.74 -0.74
N PRO A 51 -4.22 -8.99 -0.89
CA PRO A 51 -3.55 -8.78 -2.16
C PRO A 51 -3.98 -9.81 -3.20
N SER A 52 -3.85 -9.45 -4.48
CA SER A 52 -3.92 -10.42 -5.57
C SER A 52 -2.88 -11.52 -5.39
N PRO A 53 -3.17 -12.78 -5.81
CA PRO A 53 -2.19 -13.86 -5.85
C PRO A 53 -0.91 -13.40 -6.55
N GLU A 54 -1.07 -12.81 -7.74
CA GLU A 54 0.00 -12.19 -8.50
C GLU A 54 0.36 -10.81 -7.93
N PRO A 55 1.64 -10.54 -7.58
CA PRO A 55 2.04 -9.25 -7.01
C PRO A 55 2.01 -8.11 -8.06
N GLY A 56 1.18 -7.08 -7.83
CA GLY A 56 1.10 -5.87 -8.67
C GLY A 56 1.74 -4.63 -8.03
N ASN A 57 1.87 -3.52 -8.76
CA ASN A 57 2.65 -2.35 -8.33
C ASN A 57 2.06 -1.56 -7.14
N ILE A 58 0.84 -1.92 -6.74
CA ILE A 58 0.12 -1.36 -5.60
C ILE A 58 0.21 -2.37 -4.45
N ILE A 59 0.67 -1.91 -3.29
CA ILE A 59 0.80 -2.76 -2.09
C ILE A 59 -0.53 -2.79 -1.34
N SER A 60 -1.02 -3.96 -0.96
CA SER A 60 -2.16 -4.07 -0.05
C SER A 60 -1.75 -3.85 1.40
N SER A 61 -2.51 -3.09 2.18
CA SER A 61 -2.17 -2.81 3.59
C SER A 61 -2.26 -4.03 4.52
N GLY A 62 -2.81 -5.16 4.03
CA GLY A 62 -3.04 -6.34 4.82
C GLY A 62 -4.02 -6.03 5.96
N PHE A 63 -3.55 -6.17 7.19
CA PHE A 63 -4.35 -5.90 8.39
C PHE A 63 -4.20 -4.47 8.92
N LEU A 64 -3.36 -3.64 8.30
CA LEU A 64 -3.14 -2.28 8.78
C LEU A 64 -4.22 -1.34 8.27
N HIS A 65 -4.70 -0.49 9.17
CA HIS A 65 -5.58 0.64 8.85
C HIS A 65 -4.80 1.80 8.23
N ASP A 66 -5.50 2.82 7.78
CA ASP A 66 -4.95 4.00 7.11
C ASP A 66 -3.85 4.72 7.92
N GLU A 67 -4.11 5.03 9.19
CA GLU A 67 -3.14 5.73 10.05
C GLU A 67 -1.89 4.86 10.31
N GLN A 68 -2.11 3.58 10.61
CA GLN A 68 -1.03 2.61 10.82
C GLN A 68 -0.21 2.40 9.55
N SER A 69 -0.87 2.31 8.39
CA SER A 69 -0.23 2.15 7.09
C SER A 69 0.64 3.35 6.75
N ARG A 70 0.16 4.56 7.07
CA ARG A 70 0.93 5.79 6.85
C ARG A 70 2.20 5.80 7.71
N ILE A 71 2.10 5.47 8.99
CA ILE A 71 3.25 5.41 9.90
C ILE A 71 4.23 4.33 9.43
N GLN A 72 3.73 3.13 9.11
CA GLN A 72 4.54 2.01 8.64
C GLN A 72 5.30 2.35 7.34
N LEU A 73 4.62 2.99 6.39
CA LEU A 73 5.23 3.40 5.13
C LEU A 73 6.30 4.47 5.35
N GLN A 74 6.06 5.44 6.24
CA GLN A 74 7.04 6.45 6.61
C GLN A 74 8.30 5.84 7.23
N LEU A 75 8.13 4.89 8.18
CA LEU A 75 9.25 4.19 8.80
C LEU A 75 10.04 3.35 7.79
N ALA A 76 9.36 2.65 6.89
CA ALA A 76 10.01 1.82 5.88
C ALA A 76 10.82 2.66 4.87
N LEU A 77 10.24 3.77 4.40
CA LEU A 77 10.94 4.73 3.52
C LEU A 77 12.12 5.40 4.23
N ALA A 78 11.96 5.80 5.50
CA ALA A 78 13.03 6.38 6.29
C ALA A 78 14.18 5.39 6.57
N SER A 79 13.85 4.10 6.64
CA SER A 79 14.83 3.00 6.80
C SER A 79 15.52 2.60 5.49
N GLY A 80 15.22 3.27 4.37
CA GLY A 80 15.81 2.96 3.06
C GLY A 80 15.40 1.59 2.51
N PHE A 81 14.19 1.12 2.84
CA PHE A 81 13.73 -0.17 2.32
C PHE A 81 13.27 -0.05 0.87
N GLU A 82 13.75 -1.00 0.05
CA GLU A 82 13.30 -1.16 -1.32
C GLU A 82 11.86 -1.65 -1.40
N PHE A 83 11.18 -1.37 -2.51
CA PHE A 83 9.77 -1.68 -2.74
C PHE A 83 9.38 -3.12 -2.38
N THR A 84 10.17 -4.12 -2.78
CA THR A 84 9.91 -5.54 -2.47
C THR A 84 9.91 -5.82 -0.97
N LYS A 85 10.80 -5.16 -0.22
CA LYS A 85 10.86 -5.29 1.24
C LYS A 85 9.70 -4.57 1.91
N ILE A 86 9.32 -3.39 1.42
CA ILE A 86 8.12 -2.68 1.87
C ILE A 86 6.89 -3.57 1.66
N ARG A 87 6.69 -4.13 0.46
CA ARG A 87 5.58 -5.06 0.17
C ARG A 87 5.56 -6.22 1.14
N ARG A 88 6.70 -6.87 1.40
CA ARG A 88 6.78 -8.00 2.33
C ARG A 88 6.31 -7.64 3.74
N ILE A 89 6.60 -6.43 4.23
CA ILE A 89 6.21 -6.01 5.57
C ILE A 89 4.70 -5.79 5.68
N PHE A 90 4.05 -5.31 4.62
CA PHE A 90 2.60 -5.12 4.58
C PHE A 90 1.84 -6.41 4.28
N GLU A 91 2.28 -7.17 3.26
CA GLU A 91 1.52 -8.29 2.71
C GLU A 91 1.92 -9.65 3.28
N GLY A 92 3.04 -9.76 3.98
CA GLY A 92 3.62 -11.06 4.38
C GLY A 92 2.65 -11.92 5.19
N GLU A 93 2.08 -11.37 6.26
CA GLU A 93 1.17 -12.10 7.14
C GLU A 93 -0.18 -12.41 6.46
N ILE A 94 -0.73 -11.48 5.68
CA ILE A 94 -2.02 -11.71 4.99
C ILE A 94 -1.86 -12.74 3.86
N ARG A 95 -0.75 -12.71 3.11
CA ARG A 95 -0.48 -13.71 2.07
C ARG A 95 -0.32 -15.10 2.69
N LYS A 96 0.37 -15.20 3.83
CA LYS A 96 0.48 -16.43 4.60
C LYS A 96 -0.88 -16.92 5.12
N ALA A 97 -1.78 -16.02 5.49
CA ALA A 97 -3.11 -16.40 5.97
C ALA A 97 -4.07 -16.84 4.86
N VAL A 98 -3.89 -16.34 3.63
CA VAL A 98 -4.84 -16.55 2.51
C VAL A 98 -4.36 -17.61 1.51
N PHE A 99 -3.06 -17.69 1.23
CA PHE A 99 -2.51 -18.51 0.14
C PHE A 99 -1.69 -19.71 0.62
N ASN A 100 -1.67 -19.99 1.93
CA ASN A 100 -0.81 -20.97 2.57
C ASN A 100 -1.61 -22.04 3.30
#